data_AF-A0A6N7JHZ6-F1
#
_entry.id   AF-A0A6N7JHZ6-F1
#
_cell.length_a   1.000
_cell.length_b   1.000
_cell.length_c   1.000
_cell.angle_alpha   90.00
_cell.angle_beta   90.00
_cell.angle_gamma   90.00
#
_symmetry.space_group_name_H-M   'P 1'
#
loop_
_entity.id
_entity.type
_entity.pdbx_description
1 polymer ?
#
loop_
_entity_poly.entity_id
_entity_poly.type
_entity_poly.pdbx_seq_one_letter_code
_entity_poly.pdbx_strand_id
1 'polypeptide(L)'
;MRGDQAVGEIYSLTLAAAAGAETDSILYGRYLDRYERRDGVWKFSHRQYLMDWNASPPRTVSWDQGVFALMQHRGGHAPTDAVYGLWGG
;
A
#
# COMPACT_ATOMS: atom_id res chain seq x y z
N MET A 1 -23.10 6.47 -12.78
CA MET A 1 -23.83 5.33 -12.19
C MET A 1 -25.03 5.04 -13.07
N ARG A 2 -25.48 3.79 -13.17
CA ARG A 2 -26.68 3.38 -13.91
C ARG A 2 -27.44 2.35 -13.07
N GLY A 3 -28.52 2.77 -12.43
CA GLY A 3 -29.24 1.95 -11.44
C GLY A 3 -28.28 1.47 -10.35
N ASP A 4 -28.27 0.17 -10.12
CA ASP A 4 -27.42 -0.50 -9.12
C ASP A 4 -26.01 -0.85 -9.62
N GLN A 5 -25.56 -0.26 -10.73
CA GLN A 5 -24.22 -0.45 -11.27
C GLN A 5 -23.44 0.87 -11.31
N ALA A 6 -22.16 0.82 -10.97
CA ALA A 6 -21.24 1.94 -11.12
C ALA A 6 -19.86 1.49 -11.57
N VAL A 7 -19.09 2.44 -12.09
CA VAL A 7 -17.68 2.26 -12.42
C VAL A 7 -16.87 3.33 -11.71
N GLY A 8 -15.62 3.02 -11.38
CA GLY A 8 -14.70 3.96 -10.77
C GLY A 8 -13.27 3.66 -11.17
N GLU A 9 -12.47 4.71 -11.15
CA GLU A 9 -11.04 4.65 -11.36
C GLU A 9 -10.34 5.24 -10.14
N ILE A 10 -9.39 4.51 -9.58
CA ILE A 10 -8.66 4.92 -8.37
C ILE A 10 -7.17 4.83 -8.65
N TYR A 11 -6.48 5.95 -8.53
CA TYR A 11 -5.04 6.05 -8.70
C TYR A 11 -4.35 5.65 -7.39
N SER A 12 -3.32 4.82 -7.48
CA SER A 12 -2.60 4.27 -6.34
C SER A 12 -1.10 4.35 -6.55
N LEU A 13 -0.41 4.85 -5.51
CA LEU A 13 1.03 4.75 -5.36
C LEU A 13 1.30 3.75 -4.23
N THR A 14 2.02 2.69 -4.55
CA THR A 14 2.46 1.68 -3.59
C THR A 14 3.96 1.85 -3.36
N LEU A 15 4.34 2.05 -2.10
CA LEU A 15 5.71 2.01 -1.64
C LEU A 15 5.90 0.70 -0.87
N ALA A 16 6.76 -0.16 -1.38
CA ALA A 16 7.06 -1.45 -0.78
C ALA A 16 8.55 -1.55 -0.49
N ALA A 17 8.87 -1.93 0.73
CA ALA A 17 10.22 -2.20 1.20
C ALA A 17 10.23 -3.56 1.88
N ALA A 18 11.08 -4.47 1.40
CA ALA A 18 11.27 -5.78 2.00
C ALA A 18 12.55 -5.79 2.84
N ALA A 19 12.55 -6.50 3.96
CA ALA A 19 13.76 -6.71 4.75
C ALA A 19 14.83 -7.41 3.90
N GLY A 20 16.05 -6.89 3.90
CA GLY A 20 17.17 -7.45 3.13
C GLY A 20 17.15 -7.20 1.61
N ALA A 21 16.20 -6.42 1.08
CA ALA A 21 16.22 -6.03 -0.33
C ALA A 21 17.24 -4.92 -0.61
N GLU A 22 17.90 -5.00 -1.76
CA GLU A 22 18.87 -4.01 -2.27
C GLU A 22 18.20 -2.77 -2.91
N THR A 23 16.92 -2.89 -3.27
CA THR A 23 16.13 -1.82 -3.89
C THR A 23 14.81 -1.64 -3.16
N ASP A 24 14.31 -0.40 -3.16
CA ASP A 24 12.93 -0.13 -2.77
C ASP A 24 12.03 -0.27 -4.01
N SER A 25 10.75 -0.62 -3.82
CA SER A 25 9.79 -0.76 -4.92
C SER A 25 8.75 0.35 -4.86
N ILE A 26 8.65 1.10 -5.94
CA ILE A 26 7.64 2.15 -6.15
C ILE A 26 6.77 1.68 -7.31
N LEU A 27 5.49 1.44 -7.07
CA LEU A 27 4.53 1.05 -8.10
C LEU A 27 3.45 2.11 -8.20
N TYR A 28 3.23 2.59 -9.42
CA TYR A 28 2.13 3.48 -9.74
C TYR A 28 1.16 2.77 -10.66
N GLY A 29 -0.12 2.89 -10.36
CA GLY A 29 -1.14 2.26 -11.15
C GLY A 29 -2.54 2.70 -10.77
N ARG A 30 -3.52 2.04 -11.38
CA ARG A 30 -4.93 2.37 -11.23
C ARG A 30 -5.76 1.14 -11.00
N TYR A 31 -6.73 1.22 -10.11
CA TYR A 31 -7.80 0.25 -10.03
C TYR A 31 -8.93 0.66 -10.96
N LEU A 32 -9.31 -0.22 -11.87
CA LEU A 32 -10.56 -0.12 -12.62
C LEU A 32 -11.60 -0.98 -11.93
N ASP A 33 -12.58 -0.32 -11.34
CA ASP A 33 -13.57 -0.94 -10.50
C ASP A 33 -14.94 -0.95 -11.18
N ARG A 34 -15.62 -2.09 -11.06
CA ARG A 34 -17.07 -2.18 -11.23
C ARG A 34 -17.69 -2.41 -9.85
N TYR A 35 -18.75 -1.66 -9.59
CA TYR A 35 -19.49 -1.71 -8.35
C TYR A 35 -20.91 -2.16 -8.63
N GLU A 36 -21.46 -2.93 -7.70
CA GLU A 36 -22.85 -3.35 -7.71
C GLU A 36 -23.47 -3.11 -6.34
N ARG A 37 -24.68 -2.54 -6.33
CA ARG A 37 -25.47 -2.38 -5.11
C ARG A 37 -26.25 -3.67 -4.86
N ARG A 38 -25.94 -4.37 -3.77
CA ARG A 38 -26.60 -5.61 -3.34
C ARG A 38 -27.21 -5.36 -1.97
N ASP A 39 -28.52 -5.57 -1.85
CA ASP A 39 -29.28 -5.34 -0.61
C ASP A 39 -29.05 -3.93 -0.03
N GLY A 40 -29.04 -2.93 -0.91
CA GLY A 40 -28.83 -1.53 -0.53
C GLY A 40 -27.38 -1.13 -0.25
N VAL A 41 -26.41 -2.07 -0.28
CA VAL A 41 -24.99 -1.83 0.00
C VAL A 41 -24.13 -1.93 -1.27
N TRP A 42 -23.27 -0.95 -1.51
CA TRP A 42 -22.31 -0.99 -2.62
C TRP A 42 -21.14 -1.92 -2.32
N LYS A 43 -20.84 -2.82 -3.26
CA LYS A 43 -19.70 -3.73 -3.18
C LYS A 43 -18.94 -3.73 -4.50
N PHE A 44 -17.66 -4.12 -4.46
CA PHE A 44 -16.93 -4.43 -5.69
C PHE A 44 -17.52 -5.69 -6.33
N SER A 45 -17.96 -5.59 -7.58
CA SER A 45 -18.27 -6.75 -8.42
C SER A 45 -17.05 -7.18 -9.23
N HIS A 46 -16.15 -6.25 -9.53
CA HIS A 46 -14.84 -6.50 -10.11
C HIS A 46 -13.87 -5.39 -9.73
N ARG A 47 -12.62 -5.74 -9.46
CA ARG A 47 -11.52 -4.82 -9.26
C ARG A 47 -10.30 -5.35 -10.00
N GLN A 48 -9.73 -4.55 -10.88
CA GLN A 48 -8.50 -4.87 -11.60
C GLN A 48 -7.48 -3.78 -11.37
N TYR A 49 -6.30 -4.15 -10.87
CA TYR A 49 -5.16 -3.26 -10.84
C TYR A 49 -4.46 -3.25 -12.19
N LEU A 50 -4.20 -2.07 -12.72
CA LEU A 50 -3.35 -1.81 -13.86
C LEU A 50 -2.10 -1.12 -13.36
N MET A 51 -0.94 -1.74 -13.54
CA MET A 51 0.34 -1.09 -13.26
C MET A 51 0.69 -0.21 -14.46
N ASP A 52 0.65 1.10 -14.26
CA ASP A 52 0.98 2.07 -15.31
C ASP A 52 2.50 2.31 -15.36
N TRP A 53 3.16 2.29 -14.19
CA TRP A 53 4.61 2.52 -14.08
C TRP A 53 5.20 1.92 -12.80
N ASN A 54 6.50 1.63 -12.81
CA ASN A 54 7.26 1.26 -11.62
C ASN A 54 8.67 1.86 -11.61
N ALA A 55 9.23 2.04 -10.42
CA ALA A 55 10.63 2.31 -10.20
C ALA A 55 11.19 1.42 -9.08
N SER A 56 12.46 1.06 -9.22
CA SER A 56 13.19 0.28 -8.23
C SER A 56 14.53 0.94 -7.89
N PRO A 57 14.53 2.11 -7.23
CA PRO A 57 15.78 2.79 -6.89
C PRO A 57 16.63 1.94 -5.92
N PRO A 58 17.97 2.05 -5.99
CA PRO A 58 18.84 1.49 -4.97
C PRO A 58 18.43 1.99 -3.59
N ARG A 59 18.50 1.11 -2.61
CA ARG A 59 18.14 1.45 -1.25
C ARG A 59 19.19 2.38 -0.65
N THR A 60 18.73 3.49 -0.08
CA THR A 60 19.59 4.49 0.54
C THR A 60 19.36 4.61 2.05
N VAL A 61 18.64 3.65 2.63
CA VAL A 61 18.32 3.65 4.05
C VAL A 61 19.61 3.65 4.88
N SER A 62 19.69 4.60 5.82
CA SER A 62 20.79 4.68 6.77
C SER A 62 20.22 4.69 8.18
N TRP A 63 20.36 3.55 8.84
CA TRP A 63 19.77 3.31 10.15
C TRP A 63 20.53 3.98 11.28
N ASP A 64 21.85 4.00 11.18
CA ASP A 64 22.74 4.27 12.30
C ASP A 64 23.68 5.45 12.01
N GLN A 65 23.36 6.30 11.02
CA GLN A 65 24.14 7.50 10.70
C GLN A 65 23.37 8.80 10.90
N GLY A 66 24.09 9.82 11.38
CA GLY A 66 23.61 11.19 11.49
C GLY A 66 22.33 11.31 12.32
N VAL A 67 21.42 12.16 11.88
CA VAL A 67 20.12 12.38 12.55
C VAL A 67 19.25 11.13 12.57
N PHE A 68 19.44 10.20 11.61
CA PHE A 68 18.64 8.97 11.53
C PHE A 68 19.00 7.96 12.62
N ALA A 69 20.24 7.99 13.13
CA ALA A 69 20.65 7.19 14.29
C ALA A 69 19.84 7.51 15.56
N LEU A 70 19.29 8.73 15.64
CA LEU A 70 18.44 9.16 16.74
C LEU A 70 17.00 8.62 16.62
N MET A 71 16.60 8.11 15.45
CA MET A 71 15.27 7.55 15.20
C MET A 71 15.24 6.05 15.54
N GLN A 72 15.23 5.75 16.85
CA GLN A 72 15.33 4.38 17.36
C GLN A 72 14.03 3.58 17.28
N HIS A 73 12.88 4.26 17.19
CA HIS A 73 11.57 3.60 17.04
C HIS A 73 11.34 3.27 15.56
N ARG A 74 11.56 2.01 15.20
CA ARG A 74 11.44 1.51 13.82
C ARG A 74 10.18 0.66 13.66
N GLY A 75 9.57 0.74 12.48
CA GLY A 75 8.56 -0.21 12.04
C GLY A 75 9.19 -1.60 11.80
N GLY A 76 8.35 -2.63 11.85
CA GLY A 76 8.72 -4.01 11.59
C GLY A 76 7.69 -4.69 10.70
N HIS A 77 7.91 -5.98 10.44
CA HIS A 77 6.84 -6.82 9.90
C HIS A 77 6.08 -7.47 11.05
N ALA A 78 4.85 -7.91 10.76
CA ALA A 78 4.09 -8.72 11.69
C ALA A 78 4.90 -9.97 12.13
N PRO A 79 4.82 -10.40 13.40
CA PRO A 79 4.04 -9.80 14.49
C PRO A 79 4.80 -8.72 15.28
N THR A 80 6.04 -8.44 14.91
CA THR A 80 6.96 -7.58 15.67
C THR A 80 6.80 -6.08 15.45
N ASP A 81 5.93 -5.67 14.52
CA ASP A 81 5.64 -4.25 14.30
C ASP A 81 4.94 -3.62 15.52
N ALA A 82 5.30 -2.37 15.82
CA ALA A 82 4.75 -1.62 16.96
C ALA A 82 3.22 -1.50 16.94
N VAL A 83 2.59 -1.59 15.76
CA VAL A 83 1.13 -1.55 15.62
C VAL A 83 0.43 -2.69 16.36
N TYR A 84 1.07 -3.85 16.48
CA TYR A 84 0.48 -4.99 17.21
C TYR A 84 0.46 -4.75 18.72
N GLY A 85 1.41 -3.97 19.25
CA GLY A 85 1.35 -3.50 20.64
C GLY A 85 0.29 -2.42 20.86
N LEU A 86 0.00 -1.61 19.83
CA LEU A 86 -1.05 -0.59 19.90
C LEU A 86 -2.47 -1.19 19.82
N TRP A 87 -2.67 -2.22 18.98
CA TRP A 87 -3.95 -2.91 18.84
C TRP A 87 -4.18 -4.01 19.88
N GLY A 88 -3.13 -4.37 20.63
CA GLY A 88 -3.19 -5.32 21.74
C GLY A 88 -3.77 -4.69 23.01
N GLY A 89 -5.09 -4.44 22.97
CA GLY A 89 -6.01 -4.32 24.11
C GLY A 89 -7.20 -5.23 23.88
#